data_AF-A0A972ISB4-F1
#
_entry.id   AF-A0A972ISB4-F1
#
_cell.length_a   1.000
_cell.length_b   1.000
_cell.length_c   1.000
_cell.angle_alpha   90.00
_cell.angle_beta   90.00
_cell.angle_gamma   90.00
#
_symmetry.space_group_name_H-M   'P 1'
#
loop_
_entity.id
_entity.type
_entity.pdbx_description
1 polymer ?
#
loop_
_entity_poly.entity_id
_entity_poly.type
_entity_poly.pdbx_seq_one_letter_code
_entity_poly.pdbx_strand_id
1 'polypeptide(L)'
;MKRIISLICMAAMLLSGCGEHPVDGLRKLPVGLQLYSVRTDLEKDFYGTLKRVRDLGFDGVEFYGEYYGRTPWRSRRSVRSWG
;
A
#
# COMPACT_ATOMS: atom_id res chain seq x y z
N MET A 1 -26.68 -47.84 -17.78
CA MET A 1 -26.82 -46.41 -18.14
C MET A 1 -26.58 -45.44 -16.98
N LYS A 2 -27.00 -45.74 -15.73
CA LYS A 2 -26.77 -44.84 -14.56
C LYS A 2 -25.33 -44.82 -14.00
N ARG A 3 -24.55 -45.90 -14.18
CA ARG A 3 -23.14 -46.00 -13.73
C ARG A 3 -22.14 -45.27 -14.62
N ILE A 4 -22.44 -45.15 -15.91
CA ILE A 4 -21.58 -44.48 -16.90
C ILE A 4 -21.67 -42.96 -16.73
N ILE A 5 -22.85 -42.42 -16.45
CA ILE A 5 -23.05 -40.98 -16.18
C ILE A 5 -22.35 -40.57 -14.86
N SER A 6 -22.30 -41.45 -13.86
CA SER A 6 -21.63 -41.20 -12.58
C SER A 6 -20.10 -41.12 -12.67
N LEU A 7 -19.48 -41.84 -13.63
CA LEU A 7 -18.03 -41.83 -13.81
C LEU A 7 -17.53 -40.59 -14.57
N ILE A 8 -18.38 -39.98 -15.38
CA ILE A 8 -18.06 -38.76 -16.12
C ILE A 8 -18.02 -37.55 -15.18
N CYS A 9 -18.90 -37.47 -14.17
CA CYS A 9 -18.88 -36.38 -13.18
C CYS A 9 -17.66 -36.41 -12.25
N MET A 10 -17.15 -37.60 -11.91
CA MET A 10 -16.00 -37.74 -11.01
C MET A 10 -14.68 -37.36 -11.69
N ALA A 11 -14.57 -37.53 -13.01
CA ALA A 11 -13.43 -37.06 -13.81
C ALA A 11 -13.38 -35.53 -13.95
N ALA A 12 -14.52 -34.85 -13.95
CA ALA A 12 -14.59 -33.39 -14.02
C ALA A 12 -14.10 -32.70 -12.73
N MET A 13 -14.12 -33.38 -11.59
CA MET A 13 -13.65 -32.84 -10.30
C MET A 13 -12.12 -32.86 -10.14
N LEU A 14 -11.38 -33.53 -11.04
CA LEU A 14 -9.92 -33.48 -11.08
C LEU A 14 -9.36 -32.34 -11.94
N LEU A 15 -10.21 -31.69 -12.74
CA LEU A 15 -9.85 -30.53 -13.56
C LEU A 15 -10.34 -29.21 -12.98
N SER A 16 -11.30 -29.25 -12.05
CA SER A 16 -11.62 -28.14 -11.16
C SER A 16 -10.61 -28.07 -10.02
N GLY A 17 -9.33 -27.92 -10.36
CA GLY A 17 -8.42 -27.29 -9.42
C GLY A 17 -9.04 -25.95 -9.06
N CYS A 18 -9.37 -25.75 -7.78
CA CYS A 18 -9.45 -24.41 -7.24
C CYS A 18 -8.15 -23.72 -7.65
N GLY A 19 -8.20 -22.88 -8.67
CA GLY A 19 -7.04 -22.15 -9.14
C GLY A 19 -6.53 -21.31 -7.99
N GLU A 20 -5.49 -21.79 -7.32
CA GLU A 20 -4.57 -20.94 -6.62
C GLU A 20 -3.97 -20.02 -7.68
N HIS A 21 -4.56 -18.83 -7.84
CA HIS A 21 -3.94 -17.77 -8.61
C HIS A 21 -2.57 -17.55 -7.98
N PRO A 22 -1.47 -17.84 -8.71
CA PRO A 22 -0.18 -17.38 -8.26
C PRO A 22 -0.29 -15.86 -8.17
N VAL A 23 -0.11 -15.29 -6.98
CA VAL A 23 0.18 -13.86 -6.87
C VAL A 23 1.58 -13.68 -7.45
N ASP A 24 1.66 -13.62 -8.77
CA ASP A 24 2.89 -13.44 -9.54
C ASP A 24 3.65 -12.23 -9.00
N GLY A 25 4.68 -12.50 -8.21
CA GLY A 25 5.51 -11.50 -7.56
C GLY A 25 4.75 -10.64 -6.55
N LEU A 26 5.12 -10.72 -5.27
CA LEU A 26 4.91 -9.63 -4.33
C LEU A 26 5.64 -8.38 -4.85
N ARG A 27 5.05 -7.68 -5.81
CA ARG A 27 5.46 -6.30 -6.13
C ARG A 27 5.22 -5.51 -4.85
N LYS A 28 6.30 -5.05 -4.22
CA LYS A 28 6.21 -4.11 -3.10
C LYS A 28 5.44 -2.89 -3.58
N LEU A 29 4.19 -2.77 -3.14
CA LEU A 29 3.44 -1.53 -3.30
C LEU A 29 4.09 -0.49 -2.38
N PRO A 30 4.31 0.74 -2.85
CA PRO A 30 4.86 1.79 -2.01
C PRO A 30 3.92 2.07 -0.84
N VAL A 31 4.47 2.21 0.37
CA VAL A 31 3.73 2.46 1.60
C VAL A 31 3.88 3.92 2.00
N GLY A 32 2.77 4.65 1.97
CA GLY A 32 2.70 6.05 2.42
C GLY A 32 2.23 6.16 3.87
N LEU A 33 2.72 7.19 4.58
CA LEU A 33 2.22 7.56 5.92
C LEU A 33 1.29 8.77 5.83
N GLN A 34 0.05 8.62 6.32
CA GLN A 34 -0.81 9.77 6.55
C GLN A 34 -0.31 10.58 7.75
N LEU A 35 0.03 11.85 7.50
CA LEU A 35 0.72 12.71 8.46
C LEU A 35 -0.12 13.09 9.69
N TYR A 36 -1.42 12.81 9.71
CA TYR A 36 -2.27 13.03 10.88
C TYR A 36 -1.77 12.27 12.11
N SER A 37 -1.20 11.08 11.92
CA SER A 37 -0.68 10.23 13.00
C SER A 37 0.54 10.84 13.70
N VAL A 38 1.28 11.72 13.04
CA VAL A 38 2.49 12.39 13.56
C VAL A 38 2.33 13.91 13.63
N ARG A 39 1.09 14.41 13.62
CA ARG A 39 0.78 15.86 13.56
C ARG A 39 1.43 16.66 14.69
N THR A 40 1.50 16.10 15.90
CA THR A 40 2.09 16.76 17.06
C THR A 40 3.60 16.95 16.93
N ASP A 41 4.29 16.05 16.24
CA ASP A 41 5.73 16.16 15.97
C ASP A 41 5.98 17.10 14.78
N LEU A 42 5.11 17.05 13.77
CA LEU A 42 5.12 18.01 12.66
C LEU A 42 4.94 19.46 13.11
N GLU A 43 4.16 19.70 14.16
CA GLU A 43 4.00 21.02 14.78
C GLU A 43 5.31 21.58 15.32
N LYS A 44 6.09 20.72 15.96
CA LYS A 44 7.32 21.08 16.65
C LYS A 44 8.48 21.21 15.68
N ASP A 45 8.61 20.24 14.77
CA ASP A 45 9.67 20.20 13.76
C ASP A 45 9.18 19.50 12.50
N PHE A 46 8.67 20.31 11.56
CA PHE A 46 8.13 19.82 10.31
C PHE A 46 9.17 19.03 9.48
N TYR A 47 10.39 19.56 9.33
CA TYR A 47 11.40 18.93 8.46
C TYR A 47 12.08 17.74 9.13
N GLY A 48 12.38 17.82 10.42
CA GLY A 48 12.95 16.71 11.18
C GLY A 48 11.98 15.53 11.29
N THR A 49 10.68 15.80 11.45
CA THR A 49 9.65 14.75 11.46
C THR A 49 9.56 14.06 10.11
N LEU A 50 9.52 14.82 9.00
CA LEU A 50 9.53 14.23 7.65
C LEU A 50 10.79 13.39 7.40
N LYS A 51 11.98 13.87 7.81
CA LYS A 51 13.22 13.08 7.72
C LYS A 51 13.09 11.76 8.47
N ARG A 52 12.54 11.79 9.69
CA ARG A 52 12.36 10.60 10.52
C ARG A 52 11.36 9.61 9.93
N VAL A 53 10.26 10.09 9.33
CA VAL A 53 9.31 9.25 8.59
C VAL A 53 9.98 8.51 7.44
N ARG A 54 10.84 9.19 6.68
CA ARG A 54 11.65 8.56 5.63
C ARG A 54 12.64 7.53 6.21
N ASP A 55 13.33 7.88 7.29
CA ASP A 55 14.30 6.98 7.93
C ASP A 55 13.63 5.71 8.53
N LEU A 56 12.31 5.76 8.79
CA LEU A 56 11.49 4.60 9.16
C LEU A 56 11.10 3.70 7.97
N GLY A 57 11.38 4.10 6.73
CA GLY A 57 11.15 3.29 5.54
C GLY A 57 9.80 3.50 4.84
N PHE A 58 9.11 4.61 5.11
CA PHE A 58 7.93 5.00 4.32
C PHE A 58 8.35 5.60 2.97
N ASP A 59 7.70 5.16 1.90
CA ASP A 59 7.98 5.61 0.53
C ASP A 59 7.37 6.99 0.24
N GLY A 60 6.39 7.41 1.03
CA GLY A 60 5.73 8.71 0.84
C GLY A 60 4.92 9.15 2.05
N VAL A 61 4.31 10.32 1.91
CA VAL A 61 3.44 10.89 2.95
C VAL A 61 2.19 11.53 2.34
N GLU A 62 1.09 11.43 3.06
CA GLU A 62 -0.16 12.10 2.71
C GLU A 62 -0.45 13.25 3.67
N PHE A 63 -0.63 14.44 3.08
CA PHE A 63 -0.95 15.66 3.82
C PHE A 63 -2.43 15.69 4.19
N TYR A 64 -2.74 16.01 5.44
CA TYR A 64 -4.10 16.31 5.90
C TYR A 64 -4.21 17.85 6.06
N GLY A 65 -4.81 18.53 5.10
CA GLY A 65 -5.05 19.98 5.18
C GLY A 65 -3.80 20.89 5.15
N GLU A 66 -3.96 22.12 5.64
CA GLU A 66 -2.88 23.12 5.74
C GLU A 66 -2.03 22.89 7.00
N TYR A 67 -0.71 22.99 6.86
CA TYR A 67 0.23 22.79 7.97
C TYR A 67 0.81 24.11 8.42
N TYR A 68 0.33 24.66 9.54
CA TYR A 68 1.03 25.73 10.27
C TYR A 68 1.44 26.92 9.38
N GLY A 69 0.51 27.42 8.53
CA GLY A 69 0.79 28.51 7.58
C GLY A 69 1.56 28.10 6.33
N ARG A 70 1.78 26.80 6.10
CA ARG A 70 2.40 26.22 4.90
C ARG A 70 1.33 25.46 4.12
N THR A 71 1.11 25.90 2.89
CA THR A 71 0.17 25.26 1.97
C THR A 71 0.75 23.96 1.40
N PRO A 72 -0.06 22.89 1.24
CA PRO A 72 0.38 21.56 0.77
C PRO A 72 1.20 21.58 -0.52
N TRP A 73 0.92 22.53 -1.42
CA TRP A 73 1.65 22.73 -2.67
C TRP A 73 3.15 23.00 -2.47
N ARG A 74 3.53 23.74 -1.41
CA ARG A 74 4.92 24.08 -1.12
C ARG A 74 5.64 22.89 -0.48
N SER A 75 4.94 22.10 0.32
CA SER A 75 5.44 20.90 1.02
C SER A 75 5.63 19.69 0.11
N ARG A 76 4.84 19.58 -0.97
CA ARG A 76 5.02 18.55 -2.01
C ARG A 76 6.40 18.61 -2.68
N ARG A 77 7.08 19.75 -2.66
CA ARG A 77 8.43 19.88 -3.25
C ARG A 77 9.48 19.15 -2.41
N SER A 78 9.35 19.18 -1.09
CA SER A 78 10.21 18.46 -0.14
C SER A 78 10.08 16.94 -0.31
N VAL A 79 8.85 16.45 -0.52
CA VAL A 79 8.56 15.02 -0.70
C VAL A 79 8.93 14.53 -2.11
N ARG A 80 8.82 15.36 -3.15
CA ARG A 80 9.29 14.99 -4.52
C ARG A 80 10.80 14.84 -4.68
N SER A 81 11.58 15.33 -3.72
CA SER A 81 13.04 15.11 -3.67
C SER A 81 13.41 13.81 -2.95
N TRP A 82 12.44 13.15 -2.33
CA TRP A 82 12.54 11.73 -2.00
C TRP A 82 12.25 11.00 -3.32
N GLY A 83 13.15 10.13 -3.75
CA GLY A 83 13.19 9.60 -5.12
C GLY A 83 11.88 9.01 -5.62
#